data_AF-A0A7R8UV31-F1
#
_entry.id   AF-A0A7R8UV31-F1
#
_cell.length_a   1.000
_cell.length_b   1.000
_cell.length_c   1.000
_cell.angle_alpha   90.00
_cell.angle_beta   90.00
_cell.angle_gamma   90.00
#
_symmetry.space_group_name_H-M   'P 1'
#
loop_
_entity.id
_entity.type
_entity.pdbx_description
1 polymer ?
#
loop_
_entity_poly.entity_id
_entity_poly.type
_entity_poly.pdbx_seq_one_letter_code
_entity_poly.pdbx_strand_id
1 'polypeptide(L)'
;MKLFIALCAVIAMASAFNKEEFLKIREECFKSEKVPEAVIEKLKNHEYGHDLGHEAKCYIRCLGLKTGIWDDTHGYNVEKSYEDFHDAGLEVSKENLKKCFTSNPDNDDKCVWAAKDMKCLFTNKYVSRKQ
;
A
#
# COMPACT_ATOMS: atom_id res chain seq x y z
N MET A 1 -20.56 -43.27 -10.32
CA MET A 1 -19.27 -42.68 -9.95
C MET A 1 -18.45 -42.40 -11.20
N LYS A 2 -18.16 -41.13 -11.47
CA LYS A 2 -16.95 -40.64 -12.18
C LYS A 2 -16.92 -39.13 -11.96
N LEU A 3 -16.03 -38.72 -11.06
CA LEU A 3 -15.78 -37.34 -10.65
C LEU A 3 -15.19 -36.57 -11.83
N PHE A 4 -15.87 -35.54 -12.32
CA PHE A 4 -15.25 -34.54 -13.18
C PHE A 4 -14.53 -33.54 -12.27
N ILE A 5 -13.25 -33.81 -12.01
CA ILE A 5 -12.36 -32.87 -11.33
C ILE A 5 -12.10 -31.73 -12.31
N ALA A 6 -12.86 -30.64 -12.18
CA ALA A 6 -12.53 -29.38 -12.81
C ALA A 6 -11.27 -28.83 -12.12
N LEU A 7 -10.14 -28.94 -12.82
CA LEU A 7 -8.86 -28.39 -12.39
C LEU A 7 -8.99 -26.86 -12.41
N CYS A 8 -9.28 -26.25 -11.25
CA CYS A 8 -9.13 -24.81 -11.07
C CYS A 8 -7.64 -24.47 -11.18
N ALA A 9 -7.16 -24.20 -12.40
CA ALA A 9 -5.89 -23.53 -12.61
C ALA A 9 -6.06 -22.07 -12.17
N VAL A 10 -6.02 -21.83 -10.86
CA VAL A 10 -5.79 -20.49 -10.33
C VAL A 10 -4.32 -20.20 -10.59
N ILE A 11 -4.01 -19.77 -11.81
CA ILE A 11 -2.72 -19.17 -12.11
C ILE A 11 -2.71 -17.88 -11.29
N ALA A 12 -2.06 -17.90 -10.14
CA ALA A 12 -1.68 -16.68 -9.45
C ALA A 12 -0.72 -15.94 -10.37
N MET A 13 -1.26 -15.10 -11.26
CA MET A 13 -0.45 -14.16 -12.02
C MET A 13 0.05 -13.15 -10.99
N ALA A 14 1.27 -13.35 -10.52
CA ALA A 14 2.04 -12.26 -9.94
C ALA A 14 2.29 -11.28 -11.08
N SER A 15 1.39 -10.32 -11.27
CA SER A 15 1.59 -9.24 -12.23
C SER A 15 2.60 -8.28 -11.63
N ALA A 16 3.69 -8.04 -12.36
CA ALA A 16 4.60 -6.92 -12.13
C ALA A 16 3.81 -5.61 -12.01
N PHE A 17 4.34 -4.64 -11.28
CA PHE A 17 3.67 -3.34 -11.08
C PHE A 17 3.22 -2.72 -12.42
N ASN A 18 1.92 -2.46 -12.56
CA ASN A 18 1.35 -1.80 -13.73
C ASN A 18 1.01 -0.34 -13.38
N LYS A 19 1.75 0.59 -13.98
CA LYS A 19 1.58 2.03 -13.72
C LYS A 19 0.18 2.55 -14.07
N GLU A 20 -0.43 2.11 -15.17
CA GLU A 20 -1.76 2.58 -15.57
C GLU A 20 -2.83 2.08 -14.59
N GLU A 21 -2.74 0.81 -14.21
CA GLU A 21 -3.62 0.21 -13.21
C GLU A 21 -3.47 0.87 -11.85
N PHE A 22 -2.24 1.13 -11.42
CA PHE A 22 -1.99 1.85 -10.17
C PHE A 22 -2.55 3.27 -10.18
N LEU A 23 -2.49 3.98 -11.31
CA LEU A 23 -3.13 5.30 -11.44
C LEU A 23 -4.66 5.21 -11.34
N LYS A 24 -5.28 4.16 -11.90
CA LYS A 24 -6.72 3.90 -11.74
C LYS A 24 -7.08 3.60 -10.28
N ILE A 25 -6.34 2.70 -9.62
CA ILE A 25 -6.49 2.40 -8.19
C ILE A 25 -6.39 3.69 -7.35
N ARG A 26 -5.44 4.55 -7.69
CA ARG A 26 -5.26 5.84 -7.01
C ARG A 26 -6.49 6.74 -7.12
N GLU A 27 -7.02 6.92 -8.32
CA GLU A 27 -8.22 7.72 -8.54
C GLU A 27 -9.45 7.11 -7.87
N GLU A 28 -9.58 5.79 -7.88
CA GLU A 28 -10.64 5.08 -7.15
C GLU A 28 -10.56 5.36 -5.66
N CYS A 29 -9.39 5.21 -5.05
CA CYS A 29 -9.21 5.43 -3.61
C CYS A 29 -9.42 6.88 -3.19
N PHE A 30 -9.02 7.87 -4.01
CA PHE A 30 -9.35 9.27 -3.71
C PHE A 30 -10.86 9.51 -3.63
N LYS A 31 -11.62 8.90 -4.54
CA LYS A 31 -13.08 9.03 -4.62
C LYS A 31 -13.78 8.23 -3.51
N SER A 32 -13.39 6.98 -3.28
CA SER A 32 -14.04 6.09 -2.30
C SER A 32 -13.93 6.62 -0.88
N GLU A 33 -12.72 7.08 -0.52
CA GLU A 33 -12.44 7.59 0.82
C GLU A 33 -12.83 9.07 0.97
N LYS A 34 -13.33 9.71 -0.09
CA LYS A 34 -13.74 11.12 -0.12
C LYS A 34 -12.62 12.07 0.33
N VAL A 35 -11.42 11.82 -0.17
CA VAL A 35 -10.24 12.61 0.18
C VAL A 35 -10.45 14.08 -0.23
N PRO A 36 -10.28 15.05 0.68
CA PRO A 36 -10.41 16.46 0.34
C PRO A 36 -9.41 16.87 -0.75
N GLU A 37 -9.87 17.63 -1.75
CA GLU A 37 -9.02 18.07 -2.87
C GLU A 37 -7.77 18.81 -2.39
N ALA A 38 -7.89 19.58 -1.30
CA ALA A 38 -6.80 20.35 -0.71
C ALA A 38 -5.59 19.50 -0.23
N VAL A 39 -5.76 18.18 -0.05
CA VAL A 39 -4.67 17.28 0.38
C VAL A 39 -4.24 16.27 -0.69
N ILE A 40 -4.92 16.20 -1.83
CA ILE A 40 -4.62 15.24 -2.90
C ILE A 40 -3.21 15.41 -3.44
N GLU A 41 -2.78 16.64 -3.71
CA GLU A 41 -1.43 16.89 -4.26
C GLU A 41 -0.33 16.49 -3.27
N LYS A 42 -0.51 16.77 -1.98
CA LYS A 42 0.40 16.28 -0.92
C LYS A 42 0.52 14.75 -0.95
N LEU A 43 -0.62 14.05 -1.06
CA LEU A 43 -0.65 12.58 -1.11
C LEU A 43 0.02 12.02 -2.37
N LYS A 44 -0.15 12.66 -3.53
CA LYS A 44 0.54 12.28 -4.78
C LYS A 44 2.06 12.45 -4.67
N ASN A 45 2.51 13.40 -3.86
CA ASN A 45 3.92 13.66 -3.58
C ASN A 45 4.48 12.83 -2.41
N HIS A 46 3.69 11.93 -1.82
CA HIS A 46 4.06 11.11 -0.66
C HIS A 46 4.37 11.92 0.61
N GLU A 47 3.73 13.09 0.75
CA GLU A 47 3.86 13.95 1.93
C GLU A 47 2.87 13.52 3.03
N TYR A 48 3.28 12.55 3.85
CA TYR A 48 2.44 11.98 4.91
C TYR A 48 2.61 12.70 6.27
N GLY A 49 2.15 13.95 6.34
CA GLY A 49 2.24 14.81 7.53
C GLY A 49 1.45 14.33 8.76
N HIS A 50 1.65 14.98 9.92
CA HIS A 50 0.83 14.77 11.13
C HIS A 50 -0.62 15.26 10.97
N ASP A 51 -0.84 16.18 10.03
CA ASP A 51 -2.10 16.86 9.73
C ASP A 51 -3.01 16.08 8.77
N LEU A 52 -2.66 14.84 8.36
CA LEU A 52 -3.55 14.04 7.52
C LEU A 52 -4.86 13.71 8.26
N GLY A 53 -5.97 14.14 7.66
CA GLY A 53 -7.32 13.75 8.04
C GLY A 53 -7.56 12.24 7.93
N HIS A 54 -8.65 11.76 8.50
CA HIS A 54 -8.96 10.32 8.53
C HIS A 54 -9.16 9.75 7.11
N GLU A 55 -9.83 10.48 6.24
CA GLU A 55 -10.06 10.15 4.82
C GLU A 55 -8.74 9.95 4.06
N ALA A 56 -7.77 10.84 4.29
CA ALA A 56 -6.45 10.74 3.67
C ALA A 56 -5.65 9.53 4.19
N LYS A 57 -5.79 9.18 5.47
CA LYS A 57 -5.20 7.96 6.04
C LYS A 57 -5.87 6.71 5.45
N CYS A 58 -7.19 6.73 5.29
CA CYS A 58 -7.92 5.62 4.69
C CYS A 58 -7.58 5.45 3.21
N TYR A 59 -7.26 6.52 2.48
CA TYR A 59 -6.73 6.43 1.13
C TYR A 59 -5.43 5.60 1.07
N ILE A 60 -4.52 5.78 2.03
CA ILE A 60 -3.26 5.00 2.10
C ILE A 60 -3.57 3.52 2.31
N ARG A 61 -4.50 3.20 3.22
CA ARG A 61 -5.00 1.83 3.42
C ARG A 61 -5.66 1.26 2.16
N CYS A 62 -6.48 2.06 1.48
CA CYS A 62 -7.17 1.65 0.24
C CYS A 62 -6.18 1.26 -0.86
N LEU A 63 -5.13 2.06 -1.07
CA LEU A 63 -4.05 1.72 -2.00
C LEU A 63 -3.45 0.35 -1.64
N GLY A 64 -3.08 0.17 -0.36
CA GLY A 64 -2.46 -1.05 0.11
C GLY A 64 -3.33 -2.29 -0.12
N LEU A 65 -4.64 -2.18 0.14
CA LEU A 65 -5.60 -3.28 -0.08
C LEU A 65 -5.74 -3.61 -1.56
N LYS A 66 -5.87 -2.59 -2.41
CA LYS A 66 -6.08 -2.76 -3.86
C LYS A 66 -4.86 -3.32 -4.58
N THR A 67 -3.65 -2.97 -4.13
CA THR A 67 -2.40 -3.56 -4.67
C THR A 67 -2.00 -4.85 -3.97
N GLY A 68 -2.65 -5.22 -2.87
CA GLY A 68 -2.39 -6.44 -2.12
C GLY A 68 -1.13 -6.38 -1.24
N ILE A 69 -0.51 -5.21 -1.07
CA ILE A 69 0.62 -5.03 -0.14
C ILE A 69 0.16 -4.89 1.31
N TRP A 70 -1.13 -4.67 1.56
CA TRP A 70 -1.71 -4.50 2.89
C TRP A 70 -2.89 -5.45 3.09
N ASP A 71 -3.01 -5.99 4.30
CA ASP A 71 -4.25 -6.54 4.80
C ASP A 71 -4.56 -6.06 6.22
N ASP A 72 -5.85 -6.09 6.57
CA ASP A 72 -6.37 -5.55 7.82
C ASP A 72 -6.02 -6.38 9.07
N THR A 73 -5.42 -7.55 8.89
CA THR A 73 -5.08 -8.48 9.97
C THR A 73 -3.58 -8.43 10.27
N HIS A 74 -2.73 -8.39 9.25
CA HIS A 74 -1.27 -8.47 9.39
C HIS A 74 -0.54 -7.17 9.01
N GLY A 75 -1.24 -6.19 8.44
CA GLY A 75 -0.64 -4.95 8.00
C GLY A 75 0.08 -5.11 6.66
N TYR A 76 1.22 -4.43 6.49
CA TYR A 76 1.97 -4.49 5.23
C TYR A 76 2.75 -5.80 5.07
N ASN A 77 2.63 -6.42 3.89
CA ASN A 77 3.45 -7.53 3.46
C ASN A 77 4.81 -7.02 2.96
N VAL A 78 5.88 -7.32 3.70
CA VAL A 78 7.26 -6.89 3.41
C VAL A 78 7.74 -7.37 2.04
N GLU A 79 7.45 -8.62 1.67
CA GLU A 79 7.93 -9.23 0.44
C GLU A 79 7.25 -8.59 -0.78
N LYS A 80 5.91 -8.52 -0.75
CA LYS A 80 5.14 -7.90 -1.84
C LYS A 80 5.43 -6.40 -1.97
N SER A 81 5.58 -5.69 -0.85
CA SER A 81 5.94 -4.26 -0.87
C SER A 81 7.33 -4.04 -1.46
N TYR A 82 8.30 -4.92 -1.15
CA TYR A 82 9.64 -4.85 -1.73
C TYR A 82 9.59 -5.03 -3.25
N GLU A 83 8.88 -6.05 -3.73
CA GLU A 83 8.70 -6.30 -5.17
C GLU A 83 8.03 -5.11 -5.87
N ASP A 84 6.87 -4.66 -5.37
CA ASP A 84 6.11 -3.57 -5.98
C ASP A 84 6.88 -2.24 -6.00
N PHE A 85 7.63 -1.93 -4.95
CA PHE A 85 8.44 -0.71 -4.90
C PHE A 85 9.59 -0.78 -5.91
N HIS A 86 10.25 -1.94 -6.05
CA HIS A 86 11.32 -2.12 -7.04
C HIS A 86 10.80 -2.04 -8.48
N ASP A 87 9.66 -2.67 -8.76
CA ASP A 87 9.01 -2.60 -10.06
C ASP A 87 8.54 -1.18 -10.39
N ALA A 88 8.15 -0.40 -9.38
CA ALA A 88 7.85 1.03 -9.51
C ALA A 88 9.10 1.92 -9.68
N GLY A 89 10.29 1.35 -9.72
CA GLY A 89 11.56 2.07 -9.88
C GLY A 89 12.05 2.76 -8.59
N LEU A 90 11.57 2.31 -7.43
CA LEU A 90 12.00 2.81 -6.13
C LEU A 90 13.12 1.94 -5.56
N GLU A 91 13.98 2.54 -4.76
CA GLU A 91 14.98 1.88 -3.96
C GLU A 91 14.48 1.75 -2.53
N VAL A 92 14.46 0.51 -2.04
CA VAL A 92 14.13 0.16 -0.67
C VAL A 92 14.79 -1.17 -0.32
N SER A 93 15.14 -1.36 0.95
CA SER A 93 15.56 -2.66 1.48
C SER A 93 14.46 -3.28 2.33
N LYS A 94 14.38 -4.62 2.35
CA LYS A 94 13.45 -5.34 3.23
C LYS A 94 13.69 -5.04 4.71
N GLU A 95 14.94 -4.76 5.09
CA GLU A 95 15.28 -4.35 6.45
C GLU A 95 14.64 -3.01 6.80
N ASN A 96 14.67 -2.04 5.89
CA ASN A 96 14.03 -0.74 6.10
C ASN A 96 12.51 -0.83 6.12
N LEU A 97 11.91 -1.72 5.32
CA LEU A 97 10.49 -2.04 5.43
C LEU A 97 10.15 -2.57 6.82
N LYS A 98 10.90 -3.57 7.32
CA LYS A 98 10.69 -4.17 8.65
C LYS A 98 10.87 -3.18 9.81
N LYS A 99 11.66 -2.11 9.65
CA LYS A 99 11.79 -1.04 10.65
C LYS A 99 10.51 -0.23 10.84
N CYS A 100 9.66 -0.16 9.81
CA CYS A 100 8.45 0.66 9.80
C CYS A 100 7.16 -0.13 9.77
N PHE A 101 7.14 -1.33 9.19
CA PHE A 101 5.95 -2.18 9.15
C PHE A 101 5.77 -2.87 10.49
N THR A 102 4.77 -2.41 11.24
CA THR A 102 4.55 -2.82 12.64
C THR A 102 3.34 -3.74 12.75
N SER A 103 3.22 -4.44 13.88
CA SER A 103 1.97 -5.11 14.26
C SER A 103 1.02 -4.12 14.93
N ASN A 104 -0.27 -4.47 15.04
CA ASN A 104 -1.30 -3.64 15.67
C ASN A 104 -1.93 -4.30 16.91
N PRO A 105 -1.16 -4.52 17.98
CA PRO A 105 -1.65 -5.19 19.19
C PRO A 105 -2.73 -4.38 19.92
N ASP A 106 -2.68 -3.06 19.81
CA ASP A 106 -3.63 -2.14 20.46
C ASP A 106 -4.92 -1.96 19.64
N ASN A 107 -5.00 -2.61 18.46
CA ASN A 107 -6.13 -2.54 17.54
C ASN A 107 -6.51 -1.08 17.19
N ASP A 108 -5.49 -0.27 16.88
CA ASP A 108 -5.65 1.05 16.30
C ASP A 108 -6.56 0.98 15.07
N ASP A 109 -7.23 2.10 14.77
CA ASP A 109 -7.92 2.27 13.49
C ASP A 109 -6.98 1.88 12.33
N LYS A 110 -7.47 1.00 11.45
CA LYS A 110 -6.65 0.40 10.39
C LYS A 110 -6.11 1.42 9.40
N CYS A 111 -6.84 2.53 9.19
CA CYS A 111 -6.36 3.63 8.36
C CYS A 111 -5.20 4.35 9.05
N VAL A 112 -5.32 4.60 10.36
CA VAL A 112 -4.24 5.18 11.18
C VAL A 112 -2.99 4.29 11.16
N TRP A 113 -3.15 2.98 11.34
CA TRP A 113 -2.04 2.02 11.28
C TRP A 113 -1.34 2.03 9.92
N ALA A 114 -2.08 1.88 8.82
CA ALA A 114 -1.51 1.90 7.47
C ALA A 114 -0.78 3.21 7.15
N ALA A 115 -1.33 4.35 7.60
CA ALA A 115 -0.72 5.67 7.39
C ALA A 115 0.53 5.88 8.24
N LYS A 116 0.55 5.40 9.49
CA LYS A 116 1.70 5.49 10.40
C LYS A 116 2.91 4.76 9.83
N ASP A 117 2.72 3.54 9.34
CA ASP A 117 3.78 2.71 8.79
C ASP A 117 4.35 3.33 7.50
N MET A 118 3.50 3.81 6.59
CA MET A 118 3.97 4.52 5.38
C MET A 118 4.67 5.83 5.72
N LYS A 119 4.13 6.62 6.64
CA LYS A 119 4.79 7.84 7.10
C LYS A 119 6.19 7.57 7.64
N CYS A 120 6.38 6.48 8.38
CA CYS A 120 7.69 6.08 8.87
C CYS A 120 8.69 5.89 7.71
N LEU A 121 8.30 5.21 6.63
CA LEU A 121 9.17 4.97 5.47
C LEU A 121 9.63 6.28 4.81
N PHE A 122 8.68 7.17 4.51
CA PHE A 122 8.98 8.40 3.76
C PHE A 122 9.67 9.45 4.63
N THR A 123 9.29 9.56 5.91
CA THR A 123 9.96 10.49 6.84
C THR A 123 11.42 10.10 7.08
N ASN A 124 11.71 8.80 7.20
CA ASN A 124 13.08 8.31 7.39
C ASN A 124 13.86 8.16 6.08
N LYS A 125 13.27 8.53 4.93
CA LYS A 125 13.89 8.41 3.60
C LYS A 125 14.38 6.99 3.29
N TYR A 126 13.63 6.00 3.76
CA TYR A 126 13.90 4.58 3.50
C TYR A 126 13.49 4.16 2.10
N VAL A 127 12.69 4.98 1.42
CA VAL A 127 12.27 4.83 0.03
C VAL A 127 12.77 6.04 -0.75
N SER A 128 13.47 5.80 -1.84
CA SER A 128 13.95 6.83 -2.78
C SER A 128 13.73 6.39 -4.23
N ARG A 129 13.87 7.30 -5.20
CA ARG A 129 13.89 6.89 -6.62
C ARG A 129 15.26 6.33 -6.97
N LYS A 130 15.31 5.30 -7.83
CA LYS A 130 16.55 4.88 -8.50
C LYS A 130 17.10 6.08 -9.29
N GLN A 131 18.36 6.42 -9.04
CA GLN A 131 19.08 7.45 -9.79
C GLN A 131 19.44 6.95 -11.19
#